data_AF-A0A7X2BNH6-F1
#
_entry.id   AF-A0A7X2BNH6-F1
#
_cell.length_a   1.000
_cell.length_b   1.000
_cell.length_c   1.000
_cell.angle_alpha   90.00
_cell.angle_beta   90.00
_cell.angle_gamma   90.00
#
_symmetry.space_group_name_H-M   'P 1'
#
loop_
_entity.id
_entity.type
_entity.pdbx_description
1 polymer ?
#
loop_
_entity_poly.entity_id
_entity_poly.type
_entity_poly.pdbx_seq_one_letter_code
_entity_poly.pdbx_strand_id
1 'polypeptide(L)' 'MSNWRIIPTTGNTVSLMGEVDGVVIQTSPIAFARKGEVKTQNTHYVLGDRHPGLWEVQLEMRRRSQTENLRNLGVL' A
#
# COMPACT_ATOMS: atom_id res chain seq x y z
N MET A 1 -11.66 11.38 -5.94
CA MET A 1 -10.67 10.28 -5.91
C MET A 1 -9.60 10.68 -4.90
N SER A 2 -9.43 9.92 -3.82
CA SER A 2 -8.50 10.29 -2.75
C SER A 2 -7.05 10.04 -3.20
N ASN A 3 -6.25 11.11 -3.31
CA ASN A 3 -4.84 11.05 -3.68
C ASN A 3 -4.02 10.54 -2.50
N TRP A 4 -3.82 9.22 -2.42
CA TRP A 4 -2.95 8.60 -1.41
C TRP A 4 -1.57 8.31 -2.01
N ARG A 5 -0.51 8.66 -1.28
CA ARG A 5 0.90 8.40 -1.62
C ARG A 5 1.64 7.81 -0.43
N ILE A 6 2.59 6.92 -0.71
CA ILE A 6 3.51 6.37 0.29
C ILE A 6 4.67 7.35 0.43
N ILE A 7 5.00 7.76 1.66
CA ILE A 7 6.15 8.62 1.94
C ILE A 7 7.12 7.94 2.91
N PRO A 8 8.44 8.03 2.69
CA PRO A 8 9.43 7.53 3.62
C PRO A 8 9.44 8.37 4.90
N THR A 9 9.62 7.72 6.05
CA THR A 9 9.78 8.35 7.37
C THR A 9 11.07 7.88 8.05
N THR A 10 11.37 8.36 9.26
CA THR A 10 12.60 8.03 9.98
C THR A 10 12.63 6.55 10.40
N GLY A 11 13.84 5.96 10.52
CA GLY A 11 13.99 4.61 11.06
C GLY A 11 13.55 3.48 10.12
N ASN A 12 13.71 3.66 8.80
CA ASN A 12 13.32 2.66 7.77
C ASN A 12 11.82 2.32 7.82
N THR A 13 10.99 3.34 8.00
CA THR A 13 9.53 3.23 8.07
C THR A 13 8.90 4.04 6.93
N VAL A 14 7.61 3.80 6.65
CA VAL A 14 6.81 4.60 5.70
C VAL A 14 5.50 5.03 6.32
N SER A 15 4.93 6.14 5.86
CA SER A 15 3.55 6.55 6.15
C SER A 15 2.72 6.61 4.86
N LEU A 16 1.41 6.46 4.99
CA LEU A 16 0.47 6.83 3.94
C LEU A 16 0.08 8.29 4.16
N MET A 17 0.23 9.11 3.13
CA MET A 17 -0.21 10.51 3.13
C MET A 17 -1.29 10.66 2.07
N GLY A 18 -2.40 11.29 2.41
CA GLY A 18 -3.45 11.56 1.44
C GLY A 18 -4.37 12.69 1.85
N GLU A 19 -5.34 12.98 1.00
CA GLU A 19 -6.35 14.01 1.24
C GLU A 19 -7.71 13.34 1.49
N VAL A 20 -8.31 13.63 2.64
CA VAL A 20 -9.66 13.20 3.02
C VAL A 20 -10.44 14.44 3.42
N ASP A 21 -11.56 14.67 2.73
CA ASP A 21 -12.45 15.81 2.96
C ASP A 21 -11.74 17.19 2.94
N GLY A 22 -10.77 17.36 2.04
CA GLY A 22 -9.99 18.60 1.90
C GLY A 22 -8.84 18.76 2.91
N VAL A 23 -8.65 17.77 3.80
CA VAL A 23 -7.60 17.78 4.81
C VAL A 23 -6.51 16.79 4.44
N VAL A 24 -5.27 17.27 4.47
CA VAL A 24 -4.08 16.42 4.32
C VAL A 24 -3.88 15.62 5.60
N ILE A 25 -3.96 14.31 5.50
CA ILE A 25 -3.72 13.37 6.59
C ILE A 25 -2.50 12.51 6.31
N GLN A 26 -1.76 12.19 7.37
CA GLN A 26 -0.64 11.25 7.34
C GLN A 26 -0.88 10.20 8.42
N THR A 27 -0.80 8.92 8.06
CA THR A 27 -0.93 7.82 9.01
C THR A 27 0.31 7.70 9.89
N SER A 28 0.16 7.08 11.07
CA SER A 28 1.29 6.67 11.90
C SER A 28 2.31 5.87 11.08
N PRO A 29 3.62 5.99 11.40
CA PRO A 29 4.67 5.26 10.70
C PRO A 29 4.45 3.74 10.75
N ILE A 30 4.66 3.12 9.59
CA ILE A 30 4.61 1.70 9.34
C ILE A 30 6.05 1.23 9.19
N ALA A 31 6.53 0.45 10.16
CA ALA A 31 7.82 -0.20 10.12
C ALA A 31 7.77 -1.51 9.32
N PHE A 32 8.85 -1.79 8.59
CA PHE A 32 9.05 -3.07 7.93
C PHE A 32 9.91 -3.96 8.81
N ALA A 33 9.33 -5.04 9.34
CA ALA A 33 10.05 -5.95 10.22
C ALA A 33 10.86 -7.01 9.45
N ARG A 34 10.31 -7.53 8.33
CA ARG A 34 10.87 -8.53 7.40
C ARG A 34 10.10 -8.48 6.05
N LYS A 35 10.62 -9.12 5.01
CA LYS A 35 9.90 -9.31 3.72
C LYS A 35 8.59 -10.06 3.98
N GLY A 36 7.46 -9.44 3.64
CA GLY A 36 6.13 -10.01 3.93
C GLY A 36 5.56 -9.64 5.30
N GLU A 37 6.21 -8.77 6.07
CA GLU A 37 5.69 -8.31 7.37
C GLU A 37 5.52 -6.80 7.39
N VAL A 38 4.43 -6.35 8.02
CA VAL A 38 4.08 -4.95 8.21
C VAL A 38 3.88 -4.71 9.70
N LYS A 39 4.68 -3.84 10.31
CA LYS A 39 4.61 -3.53 11.74
C LYS A 39 4.20 -2.08 11.94
N THR A 40 3.04 -1.85 12.52
CA THR A 40 2.63 -0.51 12.99
C THR A 40 3.12 -0.30 14.42
N GLN A 41 2.91 0.90 14.98
CA GLN A 41 3.21 1.17 16.40
C GLN A 41 2.47 0.22 17.36
N ASN A 42 1.26 -0.23 16.98
CA ASN A 42 0.36 -0.94 17.89
C ASN A 42 0.08 -2.38 17.44
N THR A 43 0.51 -2.79 16.24
CA THR A 43 0.11 -4.08 15.66
C THR A 43 1.16 -4.61 14.69
N HIS A 44 1.41 -5.92 14.73
CA HIS A 44 2.25 -6.62 13.76
C HIS A 44 1.34 -7.46 12.86
N TYR A 45 1.38 -7.17 11.56
CA TYR A 45 0.70 -7.90 10.52
C TYR A 45 1.71 -8.76 9.77
N VAL A 46 1.51 -10.07 9.77
CA VAL A 46 2.20 -10.98 8.85
C VAL A 46 1.34 -11.03 7.60
N LEU A 47 1.84 -10.51 6.48
CA LEU A 47 1.17 -10.68 5.20
C LEU A 47 1.21 -12.17 4.91
N GLY A 48 0.03 -12.80 4.88
CA GLY A 48 -0.10 -14.21 4.54
C GLY A 48 0.43 -14.50 3.13
N ASP A 49 0.34 -15.76 2.73
CA ASP A 49 0.80 -16.19 1.41
C ASP A 49 0.29 -15.23 0.34
N ARG A 50 1.24 -14.74 -0.48
CA ARG A 50 0.90 -14.03 -1.70
C ARG A 50 0.06 -15.03 -2.48
N HIS A 51 -1.23 -14.79 -2.58
CA HIS A 51 -2.09 -15.53 -3.49
C HIS A 51 -1.99 -14.82 -4.84
N PRO A 52 -1.03 -15.21 -5.72
CA PRO A 52 -0.99 -14.68 -7.07
C PRO A 52 -2.36 -14.92 -7.70
N GLY A 53 -2.94 -13.87 -8.26
CA GLY A 53 -4.31 -13.86 -8.75
C GLY A 53 -5.31 -13.12 -7.86
N LEU A 54 -5.32 -13.29 -6.53
CA LEU A 54 -6.35 -12.62 -5.70
C LEU A 54 -6.12 -11.11 -5.63
N TRP A 55 -4.87 -10.68 -5.49
CA TRP A 55 -4.51 -9.26 -5.48
C TRP A 55 -4.77 -8.61 -6.84
N GLU A 56 -4.40 -9.29 -7.93
CA GLU A 56 -4.70 -8.86 -9.30
C GLU A 56 -6.20 -8.76 -9.57
N VAL A 57 -6.98 -9.76 -9.15
CA VAL A 57 -8.45 -9.75 -9.29
C VAL A 57 -9.04 -8.58 -8.51
N GLN A 58 -8.60 -8.32 -7.27
CA GLN A 58 -9.08 -7.17 -6.51
C GLN A 58 -8.66 -5.84 -7.13
N LEU A 59 -7.46 -5.76 -7.71
CA LEU A 59 -6.97 -4.57 -8.40
C LEU A 59 -7.73 -4.32 -9.70
N GLU A 60 -7.96 -5.36 -10.50
CA GLU A 60 -8.74 -5.32 -11.74
C GLU A 60 -10.19 -4.88 -11.44
N MET A 61 -10.81 -5.45 -10.40
CA MET A 61 -12.19 -5.12 -10.00
C MET A 61 -12.33 -3.69 -9.46
N ARG A 62 -11.37 -3.21 -8.66
CA ARG A 62 -11.51 -1.92 -7.95
C ARG A 62 -10.84 -0.76 -8.68
N ARG A 63 -9.82 -1.02 -9.49
CA ARG A 63 -8.92 -0.02 -10.09
C ARG A 63 -8.39 -0.48 -11.46
N ARG A 64 -9.30 -0.84 -12.36
CA ARG A 64 -9.01 -1.37 -13.70
C ARG A 64 -7.95 -0.59 -14.49
N SER A 65 -8.06 0.73 -14.58
CA SER A 65 -7.11 1.57 -15.32
C SER A 65 -5.69 1.55 -14.76
N GLN A 66 -5.52 1.38 -13.44
CA GLN A 66 -4.21 1.23 -12.82
C GLN A 66 -3.64 -0.18 -13.04
N THR A 67 -4.51 -1.19 -13.16
CA THR A 67 -4.12 -2.56 -13.48
C THR A 67 -3.56 -2.67 -14.90
N GLU A 68 -4.22 -2.04 -15.87
CA GLU A 68 -3.74 -1.98 -17.26
C GLU A 68 -2.36 -1.30 -17.37
N ASN A 69 -2.15 -0.19 -16.64
CA ASN A 69 -0.85 0.47 -16.59
C ASN A 69 0.25 -0.43 -16.00
N LEU A 70 -0.06 -1.20 -14.96
CA LEU A 70 0.92 -2.10 -14.35
C LEU A 70 1.27 -3.29 -15.25
N ARG A 71 0.32 -3.83 -16.02
CA ARG A 71 0.58 -4.84 -17.07
C ARG A 71 1.47 -4.29 -18.17
N ASN A 72 1.18 -3.07 -18.65
CA ASN A 72 1.99 -2.42 -19.69
C ASN A 72 3.43 -2.14 -19.24
N LEU A 73 3.65 -2.00 -17.93
CA LEU A 73 4.97 -1.83 -17.32
C LEU A 73 5.64 -3.14 -16.90
N GLY A 74 5.00 -4.30 -17.11
CA GLY A 74 5.53 -5.63 -16.77
C GLY A 74 5.67 -5.90 -15.26
N VAL A 75 4.95 -5.15 -14.44
CA VAL A 75 4.95 -5.29 -12.97
C VAL A 75 3.94 -6.35 -12.51
N LEU A 76 2.94 -6.62 -13.36
CA LEU A 76 1.96 -7.70 -13.28
C LEU A 76 2.22 -8.74 -14.38
#